data_AF-A0A5J4Q2F6-F1
#
_entry.id   AF-A0A5J4Q2F6-F1
#
_cell.length_a   1.000
_cell.length_b   1.000
_cell.length_c   1.000
_cell.angle_alpha   90.00
_cell.angle_beta   90.00
_cell.angle_gamma   90.00
#
_symmetry.space_group_name_H-M   'P 1'
#
loop_
_entity.id
_entity.type
_entity.pdbx_description
1 polymer ?
#
loop_
_entity_poly.entity_id
_entity_poly.type
_entity_poly.pdbx_seq_one_letter_code
_entity_poly.pdbx_strand_id
1 'polypeptide(L)'
;SNDLSTGEKVLMSLALAIYNTGLELGKPDLLLIDEPDAGLHPSMSKIMVKVLTEHIVKNNNISVIITTHSPTTVISCEGTAIYKMVRGNSIPQPVPMQEAIEILISDIPFLRISTEKRKNVFVENQNDVNYYEQISNIYSRLEDLPSEPKFISTRKSKNEGSNCSDVIALVNGLSKNGNDQVYGIIDRDVKNQSTDKIFVLGNGERYAIENYILDPLLIGLLCIREIKKDPNYFGITAFSTTPDIKTKLTEEDAQKIVDKVLEDLDLNLGNSVDYMLYNGWSLNISDEFNNKQGHELETLYEEKYPFLKSLSKNQEGVLKTEIINKVINDYPEFAPIGIIETLRKIQ
;
A
#
# COMPACT_ATOMS: atom_id res chain seq x y z
N SER A 1 15.29 46.47 0.44
CA SER A 1 14.47 45.76 -0.57
C SER A 1 15.33 44.68 -1.21
N ASN A 2 15.48 43.53 -0.55
CA ASN A 2 16.41 42.49 -0.99
C ASN A 2 15.88 41.06 -0.72
N ASP A 3 14.56 40.86 -0.74
CA ASP A 3 13.94 39.64 -0.22
C ASP A 3 13.34 38.76 -1.31
N LEU A 4 14.20 38.31 -2.24
CA LEU A 4 13.93 37.11 -3.02
C LEU A 4 15.01 36.09 -2.68
N SER A 5 14.58 34.91 -2.25
CA SER A 5 15.47 33.78 -2.06
C SER A 5 16.22 33.47 -3.36
N THR A 6 17.39 32.85 -3.24
CA THR A 6 18.20 32.44 -4.40
C THR A 6 17.38 31.60 -5.37
N GLY A 7 16.44 30.78 -4.87
CA GLY A 7 15.57 29.98 -5.71
C GLY A 7 14.45 30.71 -6.41
N GLU A 8 13.86 31.72 -5.79
CA GLU A 8 12.88 32.57 -6.46
C GLU A 8 13.55 33.39 -7.57
N LYS A 9 14.81 33.79 -7.39
CA LYS A 9 15.61 34.44 -8.45
C LYS A 9 15.86 33.50 -9.62
N VAL A 10 16.17 32.22 -9.37
CA VAL A 10 16.32 31.22 -10.44
C VAL A 10 15.01 31.03 -11.20
N LEU A 11 13.89 30.81 -10.50
CA LEU A 11 12.57 30.63 -11.12
C LEU A 11 12.12 31.87 -11.90
N MET A 12 12.35 33.08 -11.38
CA MET A 12 12.09 34.32 -12.10
C MET A 12 12.99 34.48 -13.32
N SER A 13 14.28 34.14 -13.22
CA SER A 13 15.20 34.20 -14.37
C SER A 13 14.80 33.24 -15.49
N LEU A 14 14.29 32.05 -15.12
CA LEU A 14 13.72 31.07 -16.05
C LEU A 14 12.42 31.57 -16.68
N ALA A 15 11.52 32.14 -15.88
CA ALA A 15 10.28 32.74 -16.39
C ALA A 15 10.56 33.90 -17.37
N LEU A 16 11.56 34.73 -17.07
CA LEU A 16 12.01 35.81 -17.94
C LEU A 16 12.68 35.28 -19.22
N ALA A 17 13.46 34.20 -19.14
CA ALA A 17 14.03 33.55 -20.31
C ALA A 17 12.93 33.03 -21.25
N ILE A 18 11.88 32.39 -20.70
CA ILE A 18 10.71 31.96 -21.47
C ILE A 18 10.03 33.16 -22.15
N TYR A 19 9.77 34.23 -21.41
CA TYR A 19 9.03 35.39 -21.93
C TYR A 19 9.81 36.15 -23.01
N ASN A 20 11.13 36.31 -22.82
CA ASN A 20 11.98 37.04 -23.75
C ASN A 20 12.22 36.29 -25.08
N THR A 21 12.10 34.95 -25.10
CA THR A 21 12.18 34.17 -26.35
C THR A 21 11.00 34.40 -27.31
N GLY A 22 9.93 35.07 -26.86
CA GLY A 22 8.77 35.39 -27.68
C GLY A 22 8.87 36.69 -28.50
N LEU A 23 9.85 37.57 -28.24
CA LEU A 23 9.69 38.98 -28.59
C LEU A 23 10.62 39.59 -29.66
N GLU A 24 11.69 38.97 -30.15
CA GLU A 24 12.37 39.44 -31.39
C GLU A 24 13.58 38.58 -31.84
N LEU A 25 14.17 37.76 -30.97
CA LEU A 25 15.42 37.03 -31.24
C LEU A 25 15.28 35.60 -31.78
N GLY A 26 14.07 35.14 -32.05
CA GLY A 26 13.82 33.74 -32.38
C GLY A 26 13.98 32.82 -31.16
N LYS A 27 13.33 31.67 -31.22
CA LYS A 27 13.31 30.70 -30.12
C LYS A 27 14.56 29.80 -30.18
N PRO A 28 15.31 29.60 -29.08
CA PRO A 28 16.46 28.71 -29.08
C PRO A 28 16.01 27.24 -29.16
N ASP A 29 16.75 26.41 -29.89
CA ASP A 29 16.50 24.96 -29.95
C ASP A 29 17.03 24.20 -28.71
N LEU A 30 18.02 24.79 -28.03
CA LEU A 30 18.73 24.20 -26.89
C LEU A 30 19.02 25.27 -25.83
N LEU A 31 18.73 24.93 -24.58
CA LEU A 31 19.04 25.71 -23.39
C LEU A 31 20.03 24.94 -22.51
N LEU A 32 21.18 25.54 -22.23
CA LEU A 32 22.21 25.01 -21.33
C LEU A 32 22.19 25.81 -20.03
N ILE A 33 22.04 25.14 -18.89
CA ILE A 33 22.00 25.81 -17.59
C ILE A 33 22.99 25.15 -16.64
N ASP A 34 23.86 25.96 -16.06
CA ASP A 34 24.87 25.49 -15.11
C ASP A 34 24.31 25.56 -13.68
N GLU A 35 24.23 24.41 -13.01
CA GLU A 35 23.78 24.24 -11.61
C GLU A 35 22.59 25.12 -11.20
N PRO A 36 21.44 25.05 -11.90
CA PRO A 36 20.29 25.90 -11.60
C PRO A 36 19.69 25.62 -10.21
N ASP A 37 20.02 24.48 -9.63
CA ASP A 37 19.60 24.07 -8.29
C ASP A 37 20.55 24.49 -7.16
N ALA A 38 21.64 25.21 -7.47
CA ALA A 38 22.59 25.69 -6.49
C ALA A 38 21.90 26.54 -5.40
N GLY A 39 21.94 26.07 -4.15
CA GLY A 39 21.31 26.75 -3.02
C GLY A 39 19.78 26.62 -2.96
N LEU A 40 19.16 25.78 -3.78
CA LEU A 40 17.74 25.43 -3.66
C LEU A 40 17.51 24.45 -2.51
N HIS A 41 16.42 24.65 -1.77
CA HIS A 41 15.87 23.61 -0.92
C HIS A 41 15.40 22.42 -1.79
N PRO A 42 15.53 21.16 -1.35
CA PRO A 42 15.11 19.97 -2.10
C PRO A 42 13.72 20.05 -2.76
N SER A 43 12.74 20.62 -2.05
CA SER A 43 11.38 20.82 -2.58
C SER A 43 11.33 21.76 -3.79
N MET A 44 12.24 22.74 -3.84
CA MET A 44 12.33 23.73 -4.92
C MET A 44 13.06 23.17 -6.14
N SER A 45 14.03 22.26 -5.97
CA SER A 45 14.64 21.53 -7.10
C SER A 45 13.59 20.73 -7.86
N LYS A 46 12.65 20.08 -7.16
CA LYS A 46 11.53 19.37 -7.79
C LYS A 46 10.62 20.31 -8.58
N ILE A 47 10.29 21.48 -8.03
CA ILE A 47 9.48 22.50 -8.71
C ILE A 47 10.22 23.03 -9.94
N MET A 48 11.51 23.33 -9.81
CA MET A 48 12.35 23.80 -10.90
C MET A 48 12.36 22.81 -12.06
N VAL A 49 12.64 21.52 -11.80
CA VAL A 49 12.63 20.47 -12.83
C VAL A 49 11.25 20.38 -13.48
N LYS A 50 10.17 20.40 -12.70
CA LYS A 50 8.80 20.42 -13.23
C LYS A 50 8.57 21.61 -14.17
N VAL A 51 8.99 22.81 -13.78
CA VAL A 51 8.84 24.04 -14.59
C VAL A 51 9.64 23.94 -15.90
N LEU A 52 10.89 23.47 -15.84
CA LEU A 52 11.72 23.25 -17.02
C LEU A 52 11.06 22.25 -17.97
N THR A 53 10.60 21.11 -17.45
CA THR A 53 9.99 20.04 -18.26
C THR A 53 8.65 20.48 -18.87
N GLU A 54 7.75 21.07 -18.08
CA GLU A 54 6.41 21.44 -18.55
C GLU A 54 6.46 22.67 -19.46
N HIS A 55 7.13 23.73 -19.03
CA HIS A 55 7.05 25.01 -19.73
C HIS A 55 8.12 25.20 -20.79
N ILE A 56 9.33 24.65 -20.64
CA ILE A 56 10.43 24.85 -21.61
C ILE A 56 10.45 23.71 -22.62
N VAL A 57 10.51 22.46 -22.13
CA VAL A 57 10.61 21.29 -23.01
C VAL A 57 9.29 21.00 -23.71
N LYS A 58 8.18 20.82 -22.97
CA LYS A 58 6.90 20.40 -23.58
C LYS A 58 6.18 21.54 -24.28
N ASN A 59 5.88 22.64 -23.58
CA ASN A 59 5.10 23.74 -24.15
C ASN A 59 5.87 24.53 -25.22
N ASN A 60 7.20 24.56 -25.08
CA ASN A 60 8.05 25.37 -25.94
C ASN A 60 8.96 24.56 -26.87
N ASN A 61 9.00 23.23 -26.77
CA ASN A 61 9.83 22.39 -27.65
C ASN A 61 11.31 22.83 -27.68
N ILE A 62 11.82 23.31 -26.54
CA ILE A 62 13.23 23.69 -26.36
C ILE A 62 13.90 22.56 -25.58
N SER A 63 14.96 21.97 -26.13
CA SER A 63 15.74 20.97 -25.41
C SER A 63 16.50 21.63 -24.26
N VAL A 64 16.57 21.00 -23.09
CA VAL A 64 17.27 21.56 -21.92
C VAL A 64 18.33 20.58 -21.44
N ILE A 65 19.54 21.08 -21.22
CA ILE A 65 20.62 20.35 -20.54
C ILE A 65 21.00 21.15 -19.30
N ILE A 66 21.01 20.48 -18.15
CA ILE A 66 21.44 21.06 -16.89
C ILE A 66 22.64 20.28 -16.34
N THR A 67 23.55 20.99 -15.68
CA THR A 67 24.55 20.37 -14.79
C THR A 67 24.02 20.42 -13.35
N THR A 68 24.41 19.45 -12.52
CA THR A 68 24.01 19.44 -11.10
C THR A 68 24.98 18.59 -10.28
N HIS A 69 25.19 19.01 -9.03
CA HIS A 69 25.82 18.21 -7.98
C HIS A 69 24.82 17.64 -6.98
N SER A 70 23.51 17.84 -7.19
CA SER A 70 22.45 17.46 -6.26
C SER A 70 21.82 16.12 -6.61
N PRO A 71 21.88 15.11 -5.71
CA PRO A 71 21.12 13.87 -5.88
C PRO A 71 19.61 14.13 -6.02
N THR A 72 19.07 15.14 -5.31
CA THR A 72 17.64 15.45 -5.35
C THR A 72 17.19 15.91 -6.75
N THR A 73 18.01 16.68 -7.44
CA THR A 73 17.71 17.13 -8.82
C THR A 73 17.71 15.96 -9.78
N VAL A 74 18.70 15.07 -9.67
CA VAL A 74 18.77 13.83 -10.47
C VAL A 74 17.51 12.96 -10.26
N ILE A 75 17.08 12.78 -9.00
CA ILE A 75 15.86 12.01 -8.66
C ILE A 75 14.61 12.67 -9.24
N SER A 76 14.56 14.01 -9.24
CA SER A 76 13.39 14.77 -9.73
C SER A 76 13.22 14.72 -11.25
N CYS A 77 14.27 14.35 -12.00
CA CYS A 77 14.28 14.31 -13.47
C CYS A 77 13.69 13.03 -14.08
N GLU A 78 12.78 12.33 -13.38
CA GLU A 78 12.16 11.04 -13.77
C GLU A 78 12.06 10.85 -15.30
N GLY A 79 12.72 9.81 -15.83
CA GLY A 79 12.67 9.45 -17.26
C GLY A 79 13.56 10.28 -18.21
N THR A 80 14.43 11.16 -17.69
CA THR A 80 15.40 11.93 -18.50
C THR A 80 16.71 11.17 -18.69
N ALA A 81 17.40 11.39 -19.80
CA ALA A 81 18.74 10.85 -20.03
C ALA A 81 19.76 11.52 -19.11
N ILE A 82 20.40 10.73 -18.23
CA ILE A 82 21.41 11.20 -17.28
C ILE A 82 22.79 10.86 -17.81
N TYR A 83 23.71 11.82 -17.73
CA TYR A 83 25.08 11.67 -18.21
C TYR A 83 26.07 12.04 -17.12
N LYS A 84 27.15 11.26 -17.00
CA LYS A 84 28.32 11.61 -16.17
C LYS A 84 29.41 12.25 -17.01
N MET A 85 30.09 13.22 -16.42
CA MET A 85 31.31 13.83 -16.94
C MET A 85 32.50 13.38 -16.08
N VAL A 86 33.59 12.94 -16.70
CA VAL A 86 34.80 12.46 -16.01
C VAL A 86 35.97 13.35 -16.38
N ARG A 87 36.76 13.78 -15.38
CA ARG A 87 37.94 14.61 -15.62
C ARG A 87 38.91 13.90 -16.58
N GLY A 88 39.29 14.58 -17.66
CA GLY A 88 40.13 14.02 -18.72
C GLY A 88 39.37 13.34 -19.86
N ASN A 89 38.04 13.23 -19.76
CA ASN A 89 37.17 12.81 -20.85
C ASN A 89 36.14 13.91 -21.16
N SER A 90 36.16 14.43 -22.39
CA SER A 90 35.25 15.51 -22.83
C SER A 90 33.90 14.99 -23.34
N ILE A 91 33.68 13.68 -23.34
CA ILE A 91 32.45 13.07 -23.86
C ILE A 91 31.58 12.63 -22.68
N PRO A 92 30.37 13.20 -22.51
CA PRO A 92 29.41 12.75 -21.50
C PRO A 92 29.03 11.27 -21.72
N GLN A 93 29.03 10.48 -20.66
CA GLN A 93 28.67 9.06 -20.73
C GLN A 93 27.29 8.84 -20.13
N PRO A 94 26.35 8.18 -20.84
CA PRO A 94 25.04 7.88 -20.28
C PRO A 94 25.19 6.93 -19.10
N VAL A 95 24.46 7.19 -18.03
CA VAL A 95 24.46 6.36 -16.82
C VAL A 95 23.04 6.15 -16.29
N PRO A 96 22.76 5.00 -15.66
CA PRO A 96 21.55 4.82 -14.88
C PRO A 96 21.44 5.86 -13.75
N MET A 97 20.22 6.22 -13.37
CA MET A 97 19.96 7.14 -12.26
C MET A 97 20.64 6.71 -10.96
N GLN A 98 20.60 5.40 -10.65
CA GLN A 98 21.20 4.85 -9.44
C GLN A 98 22.72 5.09 -9.39
N GLU A 99 23.43 4.83 -10.49
CA GLU A 99 24.87 5.07 -10.59
C GLU A 99 25.19 6.57 -10.46
N ALA A 100 24.39 7.46 -11.05
CA ALA A 100 24.56 8.90 -10.90
C ALA A 100 24.40 9.36 -9.45
N ILE A 101 23.40 8.84 -8.74
CA ILE A 101 23.19 9.11 -7.31
C ILE A 101 24.39 8.62 -6.49
N GLU A 102 24.87 7.40 -6.73
CA GLU A 102 26.04 6.81 -6.04
C GLU A 102 27.31 7.66 -6.23
N ILE A 103 27.54 8.17 -7.45
CA ILE A 103 28.66 9.08 -7.73
C ILE A 103 28.54 10.36 -6.89
N LEU A 104 27.35 10.97 -6.86
CA LEU A 104 27.10 12.24 -6.16
C LEU A 104 27.14 12.12 -4.63
N ILE A 105 26.88 10.94 -4.07
CA ILE A 105 26.93 10.70 -2.61
C ILE A 105 28.18 9.92 -2.17
N SER A 106 29.14 9.70 -3.06
CA SER A 106 30.34 8.88 -2.79
C SER A 106 31.19 9.40 -1.61
N ASP A 107 31.13 10.71 -1.33
CA ASP A 107 31.78 11.34 -0.19
C ASP A 107 31.04 11.11 1.15
N ILE A 108 29.85 10.51 1.11
CA ILE A 108 29.01 10.19 2.28
C ILE A 108 28.67 8.68 2.23
N PRO A 109 29.63 7.79 2.54
CA PRO A 109 29.49 6.34 2.32
C PRO A 109 28.39 5.67 3.16
N PHE A 110 27.86 6.35 4.17
CA PHE A 110 26.77 5.85 5.02
C PHE A 110 25.38 6.25 4.51
N LEU A 111 25.28 7.15 3.54
CA LEU A 111 24.01 7.58 2.96
C LEU A 111 23.61 6.63 1.84
N ARG A 112 22.50 5.90 2.04
CA ARG A 112 21.86 5.10 0.99
C ARG A 112 20.56 5.76 0.58
N ILE A 113 20.40 6.00 -0.73
CA ILE A 113 19.18 6.55 -1.30
C ILE A 113 18.55 5.46 -2.17
N SER A 114 17.34 5.03 -1.80
CA SER A 114 16.52 4.13 -2.59
C SER A 114 15.37 4.93 -3.18
N THR A 115 15.25 4.94 -4.51
CA THR A 115 14.09 5.50 -5.21
C THR A 115 13.03 4.43 -5.51
N GLU A 116 13.26 3.19 -5.08
CA GLU A 116 12.38 2.07 -5.37
C GLU A 116 11.18 2.10 -4.44
N LYS A 117 10.01 2.38 -5.02
CA LYS A 117 8.72 2.33 -4.32
C LYS A 117 8.24 0.91 -4.10
N ARG A 118 8.80 -0.07 -4.80
CA ARG A 118 8.34 -1.45 -4.73
C ARG A 118 8.90 -2.13 -3.49
N LYS A 119 8.01 -2.71 -2.68
CA LYS A 119 8.37 -3.51 -1.52
C LYS A 119 7.95 -4.96 -1.75
N ASN A 120 8.89 -5.90 -1.68
CA ASN A 120 8.57 -7.32 -1.80
C ASN A 120 8.11 -7.84 -0.45
N VAL A 121 6.87 -8.30 -0.38
CA VAL A 121 6.23 -8.78 0.84
C VAL A 121 6.03 -10.28 0.74
N PHE A 122 6.74 -11.04 1.58
CA PHE A 122 6.60 -12.48 1.64
C PHE A 122 5.46 -12.88 2.58
N VAL A 123 4.61 -13.79 2.11
CA VAL A 123 3.46 -14.30 2.84
C VAL A 123 3.47 -15.82 2.87
N GLU A 124 2.76 -16.40 3.82
CA GLU A 124 2.87 -17.82 4.14
C GLU A 124 2.33 -18.73 3.03
N ASN A 125 1.20 -18.36 2.43
CA ASN A 125 0.54 -19.21 1.45
C ASN A 125 0.23 -18.49 0.12
N GLN A 126 -0.17 -19.26 -0.90
CA GLN A 126 -0.44 -18.73 -2.24
C GLN A 126 -1.78 -17.97 -2.33
N ASN A 127 -2.73 -18.29 -1.47
CA ASN A 127 -4.05 -17.65 -1.43
C ASN A 127 -3.94 -16.25 -0.79
N ASP A 128 -3.10 -16.08 0.23
CA ASP A 128 -2.79 -14.82 0.91
C ASP A 128 -2.30 -13.77 -0.06
N VAL A 129 -1.43 -14.17 -1.01
CA VAL A 129 -0.94 -13.28 -2.08
C VAL A 129 -2.13 -12.60 -2.77
N ASN A 130 -3.12 -13.40 -3.18
CA ASN A 130 -4.30 -12.90 -3.87
C ASN A 130 -5.18 -12.03 -2.95
N TYR A 131 -5.31 -12.36 -1.68
CA TYR A 131 -6.08 -11.56 -0.72
C TYR A 131 -5.43 -10.19 -0.48
N TYR A 132 -4.14 -10.18 -0.14
CA TYR A 132 -3.41 -8.95 0.12
C TYR A 132 -3.31 -8.07 -1.13
N GLU A 133 -3.11 -8.64 -2.32
CA GLU A 133 -3.12 -7.86 -3.57
C GLU A 133 -4.47 -7.17 -3.79
N GLN A 134 -5.58 -7.89 -3.64
CA GLN A 134 -6.92 -7.30 -3.81
C GLN A 134 -7.22 -6.22 -2.76
N ILE A 135 -6.93 -6.50 -1.49
CA ILE A 135 -7.13 -5.56 -0.39
C ILE A 135 -6.26 -4.31 -0.60
N SER A 136 -4.97 -4.47 -0.89
CA SER A 136 -4.07 -3.35 -1.16
C SER A 136 -4.54 -2.50 -2.33
N ASN A 137 -5.06 -3.12 -3.40
CA ASN A 137 -5.63 -2.41 -4.55
C ASN A 137 -6.92 -1.65 -4.20
N ILE A 138 -7.71 -2.15 -3.25
CA ILE A 138 -8.92 -1.45 -2.79
C ILE A 138 -8.52 -0.18 -2.03
N TYR A 139 -7.60 -0.30 -1.07
CA TYR A 139 -7.21 0.81 -0.19
C TYR A 139 -6.27 1.84 -0.84
N SER A 140 -5.49 1.45 -1.85
CA SER A 140 -4.69 2.42 -2.63
C SER A 140 -5.54 3.44 -3.39
N ARG A 141 -6.84 3.18 -3.55
CA ARG A 141 -7.81 4.14 -4.13
C ARG A 141 -8.39 5.11 -3.10
N LEU A 142 -8.21 4.83 -1.81
CA LEU A 142 -8.76 5.61 -0.69
C LEU A 142 -7.70 6.49 -0.02
N GLU A 143 -6.46 6.01 0.02
CA GLU A 143 -5.33 6.70 0.63
C GLU A 143 -4.11 6.66 -0.31
N ASP A 144 -3.31 7.73 -0.31
CA ASP A 144 -2.05 7.77 -1.07
C ASP A 144 -0.98 6.97 -0.33
N LEU A 145 -0.65 5.79 -0.86
CA LEU A 145 0.31 4.87 -0.29
C LEU A 145 1.69 5.14 -0.92
N PRO A 146 2.74 5.49 -0.14
CA PRO A 146 4.04 5.90 -0.67
C PRO A 146 4.83 4.77 -1.33
N SER A 147 4.46 3.52 -1.08
CA SER A 147 5.07 2.33 -1.67
C SER A 147 4.03 1.36 -2.24
N GLU A 148 4.49 0.57 -3.21
CA GLU A 148 3.71 -0.45 -3.91
C GLU A 148 4.15 -1.84 -3.41
N PRO A 149 3.40 -2.45 -2.47
CA PRO A 149 3.71 -3.79 -2.00
C PRO A 149 3.44 -4.81 -3.10
N LYS A 150 4.39 -5.72 -3.32
CA LYS A 150 4.26 -6.87 -4.19
C LYS A 150 4.32 -8.14 -3.34
N PHE A 151 3.23 -8.87 -3.30
CA PHE A 151 3.10 -10.06 -2.46
C PHE A 151 3.65 -11.30 -3.16
N ILE A 152 4.39 -12.13 -2.41
CA ILE A 152 5.05 -13.33 -2.92
C ILE A 152 4.88 -14.44 -1.90
N SER A 153 4.37 -15.58 -2.33
CA SER A 153 4.27 -16.76 -1.46
C SER A 153 5.64 -17.46 -1.34
N THR A 154 5.94 -17.99 -0.16
CA THR A 154 7.07 -18.90 0.02
C THR A 154 6.69 -20.29 -0.52
N ARG A 155 7.17 -20.67 -1.71
CA ARG A 155 6.90 -22.00 -2.27
C ARG A 155 7.77 -23.09 -1.60
N LYS A 156 7.11 -24.06 -0.96
CA LYS A 156 7.52 -25.44 -0.62
C LYS A 156 9.01 -25.78 -0.79
N SER A 157 9.75 -25.76 0.31
CA SER A 157 10.71 -26.84 0.58
C SER A 157 9.90 -28.09 0.93
N LYS A 158 10.23 -29.24 0.35
CA LYS A 158 9.62 -30.55 0.64
C LYS A 158 9.88 -31.06 2.08
N ASN A 159 10.44 -30.23 2.96
CA ASN A 159 10.80 -30.61 4.30
C ASN A 159 9.92 -29.88 5.31
N GLU A 160 9.26 -30.69 6.15
CA GLU A 160 8.40 -30.38 7.28
C GLU A 160 8.86 -29.16 8.12
N GLY A 161 8.44 -27.97 7.71
CA GLY A 161 8.62 -26.71 8.44
C GLY A 161 7.36 -25.86 8.34
N SER A 162 7.06 -25.09 9.39
CA SER A 162 5.93 -24.15 9.39
C SER A 162 6.15 -23.04 8.35
N ASN A 163 5.13 -22.66 7.59
CA ASN A 163 5.23 -21.64 6.53
C ASN A 163 5.76 -20.29 7.06
N CYS A 164 5.44 -19.95 8.31
CA CYS A 164 5.95 -18.75 8.98
C CYS A 164 7.48 -18.75 9.12
N SER A 165 8.09 -19.91 9.39
CA SER A 165 9.54 -20.03 9.55
C SER A 165 10.30 -19.82 8.24
N ASP A 166 9.70 -20.22 7.11
CA ASP A 166 10.25 -19.98 5.77
C ASP A 166 10.22 -18.48 5.43
N VAL A 167 9.13 -17.78 5.74
CA VAL A 167 9.04 -16.32 5.58
C VAL A 167 10.13 -15.62 6.41
N ILE A 168 10.25 -15.98 7.69
CA ILE A 168 11.26 -15.41 8.59
C ILE A 168 12.68 -15.66 8.06
N ALA A 169 12.99 -16.89 7.64
CA ALA A 169 14.31 -17.25 7.13
C ALA A 169 14.65 -16.51 5.83
N LEU A 170 13.68 -16.41 4.91
CA LEU A 170 13.86 -15.75 3.62
C LEU A 170 14.06 -14.24 3.77
N VAL A 171 13.21 -13.58 4.55
CA VAL A 171 13.31 -12.13 4.82
C VAL A 171 14.63 -11.80 5.50
N ASN A 172 15.01 -12.56 6.53
CA ASN A 172 16.28 -12.35 7.22
C ASN A 172 17.48 -12.62 6.32
N GLY A 173 17.42 -13.64 5.46
CA GLY A 173 18.48 -13.94 4.50
C GLY A 173 18.67 -12.81 3.48
N LEU A 174 17.58 -12.34 2.87
CA LEU A 174 17.61 -11.25 1.89
C LEU A 174 18.04 -9.92 2.55
N SER A 175 17.55 -9.64 3.75
CA SER A 175 17.94 -8.45 4.52
C SER A 175 19.42 -8.45 4.88
N LYS A 176 19.97 -9.58 5.36
CA LYS A 176 21.41 -9.68 5.67
C LYS A 176 22.29 -9.52 4.44
N ASN A 177 21.79 -9.88 3.26
CA ASN A 177 22.47 -9.68 1.98
C ASN A 177 22.27 -8.27 1.40
N GLY A 178 21.69 -7.34 2.17
CA GLY A 178 21.59 -5.93 1.83
C GLY A 178 20.32 -5.53 1.08
N ASN A 179 19.29 -6.39 1.02
CA ASN A 179 18.00 -6.01 0.45
C ASN A 179 17.10 -5.34 1.51
N ASP A 180 16.95 -4.02 1.38
CA ASP A 180 16.17 -3.20 2.31
C ASP A 180 14.68 -3.12 1.98
N GLN A 181 14.28 -3.57 0.78
CA GLN A 181 12.89 -3.53 0.29
C GLN A 181 12.19 -4.89 0.40
N VAL A 182 12.50 -5.65 1.46
CA VAL A 182 11.96 -6.99 1.71
C VAL A 182 11.32 -7.03 3.08
N TYR A 183 10.06 -7.49 3.12
CA TYR A 183 9.24 -7.59 4.31
C TYR A 183 8.53 -8.94 4.34
N GLY A 184 8.06 -9.35 5.52
CA GLY A 184 7.24 -10.54 5.71
C GLY A 184 5.96 -10.22 6.47
N ILE A 185 4.86 -10.86 6.11
CA ILE A 185 3.66 -10.94 6.94
C ILE A 185 3.46 -12.39 7.34
N ILE A 186 3.25 -12.61 8.64
CA ILE A 186 3.01 -13.93 9.22
C ILE A 186 1.74 -13.92 10.07
N ASP A 187 1.11 -15.09 10.17
CA ASP A 187 -0.04 -15.32 11.02
C ASP A 187 0.35 -15.35 12.50
N ARG A 188 -0.67 -15.32 13.37
CA ARG A 188 -0.47 -15.31 14.81
C ARG A 188 -0.17 -16.73 15.31
N ASP A 189 1.12 -17.07 15.35
CA ASP A 189 1.60 -18.17 16.18
C ASP A 189 2.06 -17.70 17.55
N VAL A 190 1.94 -18.58 18.55
CA VAL A 190 2.28 -18.35 19.98
C VAL A 190 3.70 -17.81 20.22
N LYS A 191 4.62 -17.97 19.25
CA LYS A 191 6.02 -17.52 19.34
C LYS A 191 6.33 -16.28 18.50
N ASN A 192 5.39 -15.80 17.69
CA ASN A 192 5.66 -14.75 16.71
C ASN A 192 5.58 -13.38 17.39
N GLN A 193 6.61 -12.56 17.17
CA GLN A 193 6.63 -11.15 17.54
C GLN A 193 7.02 -10.34 16.32
N SER A 194 6.37 -9.19 16.14
CA SER A 194 6.71 -8.28 15.05
C SER A 194 8.14 -7.74 15.26
N THR A 195 8.88 -7.63 14.16
CA THR A 195 10.21 -7.04 14.07
C THR A 195 10.20 -5.96 12.98
N ASP A 196 11.32 -5.28 12.76
CA ASP A 196 11.41 -4.18 11.78
C ASP A 196 11.05 -4.59 10.34
N LYS A 197 11.22 -5.87 9.97
CA LYS A 197 10.94 -6.38 8.61
C LYS A 197 9.92 -7.51 8.57
N ILE A 198 9.47 -8.03 9.71
CA ILE A 198 8.51 -9.14 9.77
C ILE A 198 7.36 -8.72 10.68
N PHE A 199 6.16 -8.64 10.12
CA PHE A 199 4.98 -8.18 10.83
C PHE A 199 4.02 -9.34 11.10
N VAL A 200 3.54 -9.43 12.34
CA VAL A 200 2.42 -10.30 12.69
C VAL A 200 1.13 -9.59 12.31
N LEU A 201 0.28 -10.26 11.53
CA LEU A 201 -0.94 -9.67 11.00
C LEU A 201 -1.85 -9.09 12.11
N GLY A 202 -2.22 -7.82 11.97
CA GLY A 202 -3.07 -7.07 12.89
C GLY A 202 -2.58 -7.13 14.34
N ASN A 203 -1.25 -7.09 14.54
CA ASN A 203 -0.60 -7.22 15.85
C ASN A 203 -0.96 -8.51 16.61
N GLY A 204 -1.45 -9.53 15.92
CA GLY A 204 -1.93 -10.76 16.53
C GLY A 204 -3.28 -10.59 17.23
N GLU A 205 -4.17 -9.71 16.76
CA GLU A 205 -5.56 -9.67 17.25
C GLU A 205 -6.34 -10.94 16.89
N ARG A 206 -6.12 -11.48 15.68
CA ARG A 206 -6.77 -12.70 15.19
C ARG A 206 -5.76 -13.74 14.72
N TYR A 207 -6.22 -14.99 14.63
CA TYR A 207 -5.41 -16.16 14.30
C TYR A 207 -4.70 -16.03 12.94
N ALA A 208 -5.46 -15.78 11.86
CA ALA A 208 -4.93 -15.66 10.51
C ALA A 208 -5.71 -14.62 9.69
N ILE A 209 -5.27 -14.37 8.45
CA ILE A 209 -5.95 -13.45 7.52
C ILE A 209 -7.42 -13.85 7.27
N GLU A 210 -7.71 -15.15 7.27
CA GLU A 210 -9.06 -15.70 7.19
C GLU A 210 -10.01 -15.05 8.18
N ASN A 211 -9.58 -14.90 9.44
CA ASN A 211 -10.44 -14.39 10.51
C ASN A 211 -10.81 -12.92 10.29
N TYR A 212 -9.98 -12.15 9.58
CA TYR A 212 -10.31 -10.76 9.23
C TYR A 212 -11.23 -10.66 8.00
N ILE A 213 -11.07 -11.56 7.01
CA ILE A 213 -11.92 -11.56 5.81
C ILE A 213 -13.29 -12.17 6.11
N LEU A 214 -13.33 -13.22 6.94
CA LEU A 214 -14.55 -13.90 7.41
C LEU A 214 -15.17 -13.19 8.62
N ASP A 215 -14.89 -11.90 8.80
CA ASP A 215 -15.45 -11.11 9.89
C ASP A 215 -16.99 -11.21 9.90
N PRO A 216 -17.62 -11.40 11.07
CA PRO A 216 -19.07 -11.56 11.17
C PRO A 216 -19.85 -10.40 10.54
N LEU A 217 -19.35 -9.17 10.64
CA LEU A 217 -19.97 -8.01 9.98
C LEU A 217 -19.93 -8.16 8.46
N LEU A 218 -18.78 -8.52 7.90
CA LEU A 218 -18.61 -8.70 6.46
C LEU A 218 -19.49 -9.84 5.92
N ILE A 219 -19.62 -10.94 6.66
CA ILE A 219 -20.52 -12.05 6.31
C ILE A 219 -21.99 -11.62 6.38
N GLY A 220 -22.40 -10.89 7.41
CA GLY A 220 -23.75 -10.37 7.52
C GLY A 220 -24.10 -9.41 6.38
N LEU A 221 -23.19 -8.50 6.05
CA LEU A 221 -23.32 -7.60 4.89
C LEU A 221 -23.40 -8.37 3.56
N LEU A 222 -22.62 -9.44 3.39
CA LEU A 222 -22.74 -10.33 2.24
C LEU A 222 -24.13 -10.98 2.15
N CYS A 223 -24.66 -11.46 3.28
CA CYS A 223 -25.99 -12.08 3.33
C CYS A 223 -27.10 -11.11 2.90
N ILE A 224 -27.01 -9.84 3.32
CA ILE A 224 -27.94 -8.77 2.93
C ILE A 224 -27.78 -8.45 1.44
N ARG A 225 -26.53 -8.26 0.98
CA ARG A 225 -26.21 -7.93 -0.41
C ARG A 225 -26.73 -8.97 -1.40
N GLU A 226 -26.55 -10.26 -1.09
CA GLU A 226 -26.98 -11.38 -1.94
C GLU A 226 -28.49 -11.71 -1.80
N ILE A 227 -29.24 -10.90 -1.04
CA ILE A 227 -30.67 -11.05 -0.78
C ILE A 227 -30.97 -12.45 -0.21
N LYS A 228 -30.08 -12.94 0.66
CA LYS A 228 -30.22 -14.25 1.33
C LYS A 228 -30.77 -14.11 2.74
N LYS A 229 -30.51 -12.97 3.39
CA LYS A 229 -31.09 -12.58 4.68
C LYS A 229 -31.54 -11.12 4.60
N ASP A 230 -32.74 -10.86 5.09
CA ASP A 230 -33.28 -9.50 5.17
C ASP A 230 -32.64 -8.76 6.37
N PRO A 231 -32.47 -7.42 6.34
CA PRO A 231 -31.97 -6.66 7.50
C PRO A 231 -32.71 -6.95 8.81
N ASN A 232 -34.02 -7.24 8.77
CA ASN A 232 -34.79 -7.60 9.96
C ASN A 232 -34.30 -8.90 10.62
N TYR A 233 -33.65 -9.81 9.87
CA TYR A 233 -33.01 -11.01 10.43
C TYR A 233 -31.94 -10.67 11.46
N PHE A 234 -31.23 -9.55 11.24
CA PHE A 234 -30.21 -9.04 12.14
C PHE A 234 -30.76 -8.03 13.16
N GLY A 235 -32.10 -7.88 13.25
CA GLY A 235 -32.72 -6.89 14.13
C GLY A 235 -32.61 -5.44 13.64
N ILE A 236 -32.31 -5.22 12.35
CA ILE A 236 -32.18 -3.89 11.76
C ILE A 236 -33.47 -3.50 11.05
N THR A 237 -34.04 -2.36 11.43
CA THR A 237 -35.23 -1.77 10.81
C THR A 237 -34.94 -0.46 10.07
N ALA A 238 -33.73 0.09 10.24
CA ALA A 238 -33.34 1.40 9.71
C ALA A 238 -33.19 1.43 8.18
N PHE A 239 -32.96 0.28 7.54
CA PHE A 239 -32.88 0.17 6.09
C PHE A 239 -33.36 -1.19 5.58
N SER A 240 -33.78 -1.19 4.31
CA SER A 240 -34.29 -2.38 3.62
C SER A 240 -33.57 -2.67 2.30
N THR A 241 -32.63 -1.81 1.88
CA THR A 241 -31.94 -1.94 0.59
C THR A 241 -30.43 -1.82 0.72
N THR A 242 -29.69 -2.47 -0.19
CA THR A 242 -28.22 -2.48 -0.27
C THR A 242 -27.57 -1.08 -0.37
N PRO A 243 -28.12 -0.10 -1.11
CA PRO A 243 -27.56 1.25 -1.16
C PRO A 243 -27.64 2.01 0.18
N ASP A 244 -28.63 1.69 1.00
CA ASP A 244 -28.82 2.36 2.28
C ASP A 244 -27.74 1.97 3.30
N ILE A 245 -27.10 0.81 3.16
CA ILE A 245 -26.06 0.31 4.08
C ILE A 245 -25.00 1.38 4.33
N LYS A 246 -24.50 2.02 3.27
CA LYS A 246 -23.43 3.03 3.37
C LYS A 246 -23.85 4.30 4.12
N THR A 247 -25.13 4.65 4.11
CA THR A 247 -25.62 5.94 4.61
C THR A 247 -26.40 5.83 5.92
N LYS A 248 -26.95 4.65 6.23
CA LYS A 248 -27.86 4.44 7.36
C LYS A 248 -27.38 3.40 8.36
N LEU A 249 -26.41 2.54 8.01
CA LEU A 249 -25.86 1.60 8.98
C LEU A 249 -25.18 2.41 10.09
N THR A 250 -25.45 2.04 11.34
CA THR A 250 -24.84 2.62 12.53
C THR A 250 -23.91 1.61 13.21
N GLU A 251 -23.07 2.09 14.13
CA GLU A 251 -22.22 1.21 14.96
C GLU A 251 -23.05 0.21 15.77
N GLU A 252 -24.20 0.62 16.30
CA GLU A 252 -25.13 -0.27 17.03
C GLU A 252 -25.71 -1.35 16.10
N ASP A 253 -26.09 -0.98 14.87
CA ASP A 253 -26.59 -1.95 13.88
C ASP A 253 -25.50 -2.92 13.42
N ALA A 254 -24.27 -2.44 13.27
CA ALA A 254 -23.12 -3.29 12.95
C ALA A 254 -22.86 -4.30 14.07
N GLN A 255 -22.95 -3.89 15.35
CA GLN A 255 -22.84 -4.81 16.48
C GLN A 255 -23.96 -5.86 16.46
N LYS A 256 -25.21 -5.48 16.18
CA LYS A 256 -26.32 -6.44 16.06
C LYS A 256 -26.07 -7.49 14.97
N ILE A 257 -25.47 -7.09 13.84
CA ILE A 257 -25.07 -8.04 12.79
C ILE A 257 -24.03 -9.02 13.33
N VAL A 258 -22.98 -8.51 13.98
CA VAL A 258 -21.90 -9.34 14.55
C VAL A 258 -22.47 -10.33 15.56
N ASP A 259 -23.25 -9.85 16.53
CA ASP A 259 -23.85 -10.69 17.59
C ASP A 259 -24.74 -11.78 17.00
N LYS A 260 -25.59 -11.42 16.02
CA LYS A 260 -26.49 -12.38 15.37
C LYS A 260 -25.73 -13.45 14.58
N VAL A 261 -24.66 -13.07 13.88
CA VAL A 261 -23.84 -14.02 13.13
C VAL A 261 -23.08 -14.93 14.09
N LEU A 262 -22.52 -14.41 15.18
CA LEU A 262 -21.85 -15.22 16.21
C LEU A 262 -22.83 -16.19 16.89
N GLU A 263 -24.06 -15.75 17.18
CA GLU A 263 -25.13 -16.59 17.69
C GLU A 263 -25.47 -17.73 16.72
N ASP A 264 -25.61 -17.44 15.42
CA ASP A 264 -25.91 -18.46 14.41
C ASP A 264 -24.80 -19.51 14.29
N LEU A 265 -23.54 -19.13 14.54
CA LEU A 265 -22.37 -20.01 14.57
C LEU A 265 -22.24 -20.82 15.88
N ASP A 266 -23.14 -20.64 16.84
CA ASP A 266 -23.08 -21.20 18.19
C ASP A 266 -21.79 -20.81 18.96
N LEU A 267 -21.22 -19.63 18.68
CA LEU A 267 -20.01 -19.13 19.37
C LEU A 267 -20.37 -18.32 20.61
N ASN A 268 -19.53 -18.40 21.65
CA ASN A 268 -19.82 -17.75 22.92
C ASN A 268 -19.66 -16.22 22.84
N LEU A 269 -20.70 -15.47 23.22
CA LEU A 269 -20.71 -14.00 23.29
C LEU A 269 -20.12 -13.43 24.60
N GLY A 270 -19.93 -14.26 25.64
CA GLY A 270 -19.56 -13.80 26.99
C GLY A 270 -18.10 -13.39 27.18
N ASN A 271 -17.18 -13.90 26.35
CA ASN A 271 -15.78 -13.50 26.33
C ASN A 271 -15.51 -12.65 25.09
N SER A 272 -15.98 -11.40 25.10
CA SER A 272 -15.79 -10.48 23.97
C SER A 272 -14.50 -9.67 24.10
N VAL A 273 -13.93 -9.32 22.94
CA VAL A 273 -12.79 -8.42 22.79
C VAL A 273 -13.19 -7.33 21.80
N ASP A 274 -12.80 -6.09 22.10
CA ASP A 274 -13.01 -4.96 21.20
C ASP A 274 -12.06 -5.05 19.99
N TYR A 275 -12.56 -4.68 18.81
CA TYR A 275 -11.77 -4.48 17.61
C TYR A 275 -12.30 -3.27 16.83
N MET A 276 -11.43 -2.66 16.03
CA MET A 276 -11.76 -1.46 15.27
C MET A 276 -11.97 -1.75 13.78
N LEU A 277 -12.90 -1.03 13.18
CA LEU A 277 -13.12 -0.96 11.74
C LEU A 277 -12.36 0.21 11.11
N TYR A 278 -12.19 0.18 9.79
CA TYR A 278 -11.50 1.24 9.05
C TYR A 278 -12.13 2.64 9.24
N ASN A 279 -13.46 2.73 9.38
CA ASN A 279 -14.16 3.99 9.66
C ASN A 279 -14.02 4.49 11.11
N GLY A 280 -13.33 3.76 11.98
CA GLY A 280 -13.11 4.11 13.38
C GLY A 280 -14.18 3.60 14.35
N TRP A 281 -15.17 2.82 13.91
CA TRP A 281 -16.10 2.16 14.83
C TRP A 281 -15.42 1.06 15.64
N SER A 282 -15.86 0.88 16.88
CA SER A 282 -15.36 -0.13 17.80
C SER A 282 -16.45 -1.17 18.07
N LEU A 283 -16.22 -2.40 17.64
CA LEU A 283 -17.16 -3.50 17.80
C LEU A 283 -16.60 -4.57 18.73
N ASN A 284 -17.49 -5.37 19.30
CA ASN A 284 -17.16 -6.51 20.15
C ASN A 284 -17.26 -7.80 19.34
N ILE A 285 -16.27 -8.67 19.48
CA ILE A 285 -16.25 -10.01 18.87
C ILE A 285 -15.82 -11.05 19.90
N SER A 286 -16.28 -12.29 19.74
CA SER A 286 -15.88 -13.39 20.60
C SER A 286 -14.37 -13.67 20.52
N ASP A 287 -13.71 -13.83 21.67
CA ASP A 287 -12.32 -14.29 21.72
C ASP A 287 -12.19 -15.71 21.10
N GLU A 288 -13.23 -16.54 21.24
CA GLU A 288 -13.28 -17.86 20.61
C GLU A 288 -13.18 -17.76 19.08
N PHE A 289 -13.88 -16.79 18.48
CA PHE A 289 -13.80 -16.51 17.06
C PHE A 289 -12.39 -16.11 16.64
N ASN A 290 -11.75 -15.21 17.39
CA ASN A 290 -10.40 -14.71 17.09
C ASN A 290 -9.33 -15.80 17.15
N ASN A 291 -9.55 -16.85 17.95
CA ASN A 291 -8.62 -17.97 18.13
C ASN A 291 -8.92 -19.18 17.22
N LYS A 292 -10.03 -19.18 16.47
CA LYS A 292 -10.42 -20.32 15.65
C LYS A 292 -9.62 -20.39 14.35
N GLN A 293 -9.24 -21.60 13.94
CA GLN A 293 -8.53 -21.82 12.68
C GLN A 293 -9.41 -21.43 11.47
N GLY A 294 -8.82 -20.70 10.51
CA GLY A 294 -9.53 -20.16 9.36
C GLY A 294 -10.33 -21.17 8.52
N HIS A 295 -9.79 -22.36 8.24
CA HIS A 295 -10.51 -23.40 7.49
C HIS A 295 -11.69 -24.00 8.26
N GLU A 296 -11.55 -24.18 9.57
CA GLU A 296 -12.65 -24.65 10.42
C GLU A 296 -13.76 -23.59 10.48
N LEU A 297 -13.38 -22.31 10.57
CA LEU A 297 -14.32 -21.20 10.55
C LEU A 297 -15.07 -21.11 9.23
N GLU A 298 -14.38 -21.24 8.09
CA GLU A 298 -15.00 -21.29 6.76
C GLU A 298 -16.00 -22.43 6.65
N THR A 299 -15.64 -23.63 7.12
CA THR A 299 -16.55 -24.79 7.14
C THR A 299 -17.79 -24.52 7.99
N LEU A 300 -17.62 -23.93 9.18
CA LEU A 300 -18.72 -23.59 10.07
C LEU A 300 -19.70 -22.60 9.42
N TYR A 301 -19.17 -21.58 8.73
CA TYR A 301 -19.98 -20.65 7.95
C TYR A 301 -20.74 -21.35 6.82
N GLU A 302 -20.11 -22.25 6.07
CA GLU A 302 -20.77 -22.99 4.99
C GLU A 302 -21.88 -23.92 5.49
N GLU A 303 -21.74 -24.50 6.69
CA GLU A 303 -22.76 -25.32 7.33
C GLU A 303 -23.98 -24.49 7.77
N LYS A 304 -23.75 -23.32 8.39
CA LYS A 304 -24.82 -22.45 8.90
C LYS A 304 -25.49 -21.62 7.81
N TYR A 305 -24.74 -21.24 6.78
CA TYR A 305 -25.23 -20.50 5.63
C TYR A 305 -24.94 -21.27 4.33
N PRO A 306 -25.77 -22.26 3.96
CA PRO A 306 -25.52 -23.14 2.81
C PRO A 306 -25.33 -22.43 1.46
N PHE A 307 -25.83 -21.20 1.32
CA PHE A 307 -25.61 -20.41 0.11
C PHE A 307 -24.14 -20.00 -0.08
N LEU A 308 -23.36 -19.88 1.00
CA LEU A 308 -21.92 -19.59 0.94
C LEU A 308 -21.16 -20.71 0.24
N LYS A 309 -21.59 -21.96 0.39
CA LYS A 309 -21.03 -23.11 -0.34
C LYS A 309 -21.24 -23.02 -1.85
N SER A 310 -22.38 -22.49 -2.28
CA SER A 310 -22.61 -22.22 -3.71
C SER A 310 -21.72 -21.09 -4.22
N LEU A 311 -21.40 -20.12 -3.36
CA LEU A 311 -20.55 -18.98 -3.69
C LEU A 311 -19.06 -19.38 -3.72
N SER A 312 -18.64 -20.26 -2.81
CA SER A 312 -17.28 -20.82 -2.76
C SER A 312 -16.99 -21.79 -3.90
N LYS A 313 -18.02 -22.30 -4.60
CA LYS A 313 -17.89 -23.31 -5.66
C LYS A 313 -17.13 -24.58 -5.18
N ASN A 314 -17.12 -24.85 -3.87
CA ASN A 314 -16.30 -25.87 -3.21
C ASN A 314 -14.79 -25.75 -3.52
N GLN A 315 -14.30 -24.53 -3.75
CA GLN A 315 -12.89 -24.25 -3.98
C GLN A 315 -12.33 -23.42 -2.83
N GLU A 316 -11.22 -23.89 -2.28
CA GLU A 316 -10.53 -23.21 -1.19
C GLU A 316 -10.19 -21.77 -1.60
N GLY A 317 -10.59 -20.82 -0.75
CA GLY A 317 -10.23 -19.43 -0.92
C GLY A 317 -11.06 -18.60 -1.90
N VAL A 318 -11.99 -19.23 -2.62
CA VAL A 318 -12.94 -18.51 -3.48
C VAL A 318 -13.94 -17.72 -2.64
N LEU A 319 -14.42 -18.26 -1.52
CA LEU A 319 -15.35 -17.53 -0.65
C LEU A 319 -14.75 -16.21 -0.15
N LYS A 320 -13.51 -16.27 0.35
CA LYS A 320 -12.74 -15.10 0.82
C LYS A 320 -12.56 -14.08 -0.30
N THR A 321 -12.25 -14.54 -1.51
CA THR A 321 -12.15 -13.69 -2.70
C THR A 321 -13.50 -13.01 -3.03
N GLU A 322 -14.61 -13.73 -2.93
CA GLU A 322 -15.94 -13.17 -3.16
C GLU A 322 -16.32 -12.13 -2.10
N ILE A 323 -15.97 -12.35 -0.83
CA ILE A 323 -16.18 -11.36 0.25
C ILE A 323 -15.37 -10.09 -0.01
N ILE A 324 -14.09 -10.22 -0.40
CA ILE A 324 -13.26 -9.06 -0.74
C ILE A 324 -13.88 -8.28 -1.91
N ASN A 325 -14.26 -8.96 -2.99
CA ASN A 325 -14.77 -8.30 -4.20
C ASN A 325 -16.20 -7.75 -4.06
N LYS A 326 -17.05 -8.36 -3.23
CA LYS A 326 -18.47 -7.98 -3.13
C LYS A 326 -18.77 -7.13 -1.91
N VAL A 327 -18.01 -7.26 -0.83
CA VAL A 327 -18.27 -6.52 0.41
C VAL A 327 -17.17 -5.50 0.65
N ILE A 328 -15.91 -5.91 0.77
CA ILE A 328 -14.82 -4.99 1.10
C ILE A 328 -14.60 -3.96 -0.01
N ASN A 329 -14.73 -4.35 -1.28
CA ASN A 329 -14.61 -3.43 -2.40
C ASN A 329 -15.72 -2.35 -2.43
N ASP A 330 -16.92 -2.69 -2.00
CA ASP A 330 -18.08 -1.80 -2.06
C ASP A 330 -18.26 -0.97 -0.78
N TYR A 331 -17.86 -1.55 0.35
CA TYR A 331 -17.90 -0.95 1.68
C TYR A 331 -16.55 -1.12 2.42
N PRO A 332 -15.45 -0.56 1.89
CA PRO A 332 -14.13 -0.67 2.52
C PRO A 332 -14.12 -0.09 3.94
N GLU A 333 -14.98 0.88 4.22
CA GLU A 333 -15.16 1.48 5.55
C GLU A 333 -15.50 0.49 6.67
N PHE A 334 -16.07 -0.67 6.35
CA PHE A 334 -16.53 -1.67 7.35
C PHE A 334 -15.59 -2.87 7.50
N ALA A 335 -14.44 -2.88 6.83
CA ALA A 335 -13.46 -3.95 7.06
C ALA A 335 -12.68 -3.71 8.37
N PRO A 336 -12.27 -4.77 9.08
CA PRO A 336 -11.40 -4.66 10.24
C PRO A 336 -10.09 -3.92 9.91
N ILE A 337 -9.70 -2.95 10.75
CA ILE A 337 -8.56 -2.07 10.46
C ILE A 337 -7.22 -2.79 10.53
N GLY A 338 -7.11 -3.89 11.28
CA GLY A 338 -5.84 -4.60 11.53
C GLY A 338 -5.09 -5.06 10.28
N ILE A 339 -5.80 -5.43 9.20
CA ILE A 339 -5.15 -5.74 7.91
C ILE A 339 -4.50 -4.48 7.34
N ILE A 340 -5.22 -3.36 7.35
CA ILE A 340 -4.77 -2.08 6.80
C ILE A 340 -3.62 -1.51 7.63
N GLU A 341 -3.66 -1.61 8.96
CA GLU A 341 -2.55 -1.19 9.81
C GLU A 341 -1.27 -1.97 9.50
N THR A 342 -1.40 -3.27 9.26
CA THR A 342 -0.26 -4.11 8.86
C THR A 342 0.30 -3.66 7.52
N LEU A 343 -0.56 -3.37 6.55
CA LEU A 343 -0.15 -2.86 5.25
C LEU A 343 0.50 -1.48 5.36
N ARG A 344 -0.01 -0.57 6.21
CA ARG A 344 0.56 0.75 6.48
C ARG A 344 1.96 0.68 7.10
N LYS A 345 2.24 -0.31 7.95
CA LYS A 345 3.58 -0.53 8.52
C LYS A 345 4.61 -0.95 7.48
N ILE A 346 4.17 -1.58 6.41
CA ILE A 346 5.03 -1.95 5.30
C ILE A 346 5.38 -0.72 4.45
N GLN A 347 4.71 0.43 4.62
CA GLN A 347 4.80 1.52 3.65
C GLN A 347 6.08 2.32 3.61
#